data_AF-A0A7S0N120-F1
#
_entry.id   AF-A0A7S0N120-F1
#
_cell.length_a   1.000
_cell.length_b   1.000
_cell.length_c   1.000
_cell.angle_alpha   90.00
_cell.angle_beta   90.00
_cell.angle_gamma   90.00
#
_symmetry.space_group_name_H-M   'P 1'
#
loop_
_entity.id
_entity.type
_entity.pdbx_description
1 polymer ?
#
loop_
_entity_poly.entity_id
_entity_poly.type
_entity_poly.pdbx_seq_one_letter_code
_entity_poly.pdbx_strand_id
1 'polypeptide(L)'
;MQSSENSSAQLCAYCAKFSAVCKCRECDKELCKYCCSAIHSTGAGHVVVDISSLARLCQLHDWEKLTVYSLKSKSFGCIRCFHEGPLKGHQGLSLQRAVVEVREQLQRHQASMQKDNVVLKNSLRHNAQSMILVEEECQALRTSIKHAMISVHSAIKERESQLESSMDAWQSSHRAEADQAKRDLETEA
;
A
#
# COMPACT_ATOMS: atom_id res chain seq x y z
N MET A 1 9.21 -17.29 12.75
CA MET A 1 7.80 -17.70 12.60
C MET A 1 7.64 -19.04 13.29
N GLN A 2 7.10 -19.03 14.51
CA GLN A 2 6.71 -20.25 15.23
C GLN A 2 5.38 -19.94 15.93
N SER A 3 4.33 -20.54 15.38
CA SER A 3 3.17 -21.09 16.08
C SER A 3 2.56 -20.25 17.21
N SER A 4 1.74 -19.26 16.84
CA SER A 4 0.63 -18.84 17.70
C SER A 4 -0.44 -19.93 17.67
N GLU A 5 -0.14 -21.06 18.30
CA GLU A 5 -1.12 -22.12 18.50
C GLU A 5 -2.24 -21.60 19.40
N ASN A 6 -3.45 -21.79 18.87
CA ASN A 6 -4.74 -21.61 19.51
C ASN A 6 -4.67 -21.62 21.04
N SER A 7 -5.00 -20.48 21.65
CA SER A 7 -5.55 -20.42 23.00
C SER A 7 -6.93 -21.08 23.00
N SER A 8 -6.99 -22.39 22.71
CA SER A 8 -8.15 -23.20 23.04
C SER A 8 -8.31 -23.09 24.55
N ALA A 9 -9.46 -22.59 25.00
CA ALA A 9 -9.74 -22.51 26.42
C ALA A 9 -9.62 -23.93 27.01
N GLN A 10 -8.58 -24.17 27.81
CA GLN A 10 -8.38 -25.47 28.45
C GLN A 10 -9.59 -25.80 29.31
N LEU A 11 -10.13 -27.00 29.15
CA LEU A 11 -11.23 -27.49 29.98
C LEU A 11 -10.70 -27.86 31.37
N CYS A 12 -11.56 -27.74 32.36
CA CYS A 12 -11.27 -28.16 33.74
C CYS A 12 -10.78 -29.62 33.77
N ALA A 13 -9.58 -29.84 34.31
CA ALA A 13 -8.94 -31.15 34.42
C ALA A 13 -9.70 -32.14 35.32
N TYR A 14 -10.66 -31.66 36.11
CA TYR A 14 -11.46 -32.51 37.00
C TYR A 14 -12.81 -32.90 36.39
N CYS A 15 -13.60 -31.94 35.92
CA CYS A 15 -14.95 -32.23 35.44
C CYS A 15 -15.05 -32.32 33.92
N ALA A 16 -14.04 -31.86 33.17
CA ALA A 16 -14.01 -31.77 31.71
C ALA A 16 -15.21 -31.05 31.05
N LYS A 17 -16.04 -30.35 31.84
CA LYS A 17 -17.32 -29.74 31.41
C LYS A 17 -17.26 -28.23 31.25
N PHE A 18 -16.43 -27.55 32.04
CA PHE A 18 -16.35 -26.10 32.08
C PHE A 18 -14.93 -25.65 31.76
N SER A 19 -14.76 -24.41 31.28
CA SER A 19 -13.44 -23.81 31.07
C SER A 19 -12.69 -23.69 32.40
N ALA A 20 -11.39 -23.95 32.34
CA ALA A 20 -10.51 -23.74 33.47
C ALA A 20 -10.30 -22.23 33.69
N VAL A 21 -10.36 -21.83 34.95
CA VAL A 21 -10.22 -20.43 35.37
C VAL A 21 -9.26 -20.27 36.55
N CYS A 22 -8.85 -21.37 37.19
CA CYS A 22 -7.83 -21.33 38.22
C CYS A 22 -6.80 -22.45 37.98
N LYS A 23 -5.55 -22.25 38.40
CA LYS A 23 -4.51 -23.28 38.44
C LYS A 23 -4.05 -23.45 39.89
N CYS A 24 -4.03 -24.68 40.38
CA CYS A 24 -3.52 -25.02 41.72
C CYS A 24 -2.07 -25.45 41.63
N ARG A 25 -1.18 -24.86 42.45
CA ARG A 25 0.26 -25.12 42.43
C ARG A 25 0.64 -26.54 42.77
N GLU A 26 0.05 -27.05 43.84
CA GLU A 26 0.41 -28.33 44.43
C GLU A 26 -0.23 -29.49 43.66
N CYS A 27 -1.41 -29.26 43.07
CA CYS A 27 -2.06 -30.25 42.22
C CYS A 27 -1.60 -30.22 40.76
N ASP A 28 -0.90 -29.15 40.35
CA ASP A 28 -0.55 -28.81 38.96
C ASP A 28 -1.73 -29.02 37.98
N LYS A 29 -2.93 -28.64 38.41
CA LYS A 29 -4.18 -28.83 37.66
C LYS A 29 -4.90 -27.51 37.46
N GLU A 30 -5.42 -27.36 36.24
CA GLU A 30 -6.29 -26.28 35.85
C GLU A 30 -7.75 -26.68 36.08
N LEU A 31 -8.47 -25.90 36.87
CA LEU A 31 -9.81 -26.23 37.35
C LEU A 31 -10.79 -25.11 37.01
N CYS A 32 -12.06 -25.46 36.79
CA CYS A 32 -13.12 -24.47 36.73
C CYS A 32 -13.41 -23.93 38.13
N LYS A 33 -14.08 -22.77 38.21
CA LYS A 33 -14.38 -22.06 39.47
C LYS A 33 -15.00 -22.98 40.53
N TYR A 34 -15.95 -23.82 40.11
CA TYR A 34 -16.66 -24.75 40.99
C TYR A 34 -15.78 -25.89 41.52
N CYS A 35 -14.99 -26.52 40.65
CA CYS A 35 -14.06 -27.57 41.08
C CYS A 35 -12.93 -26.99 41.92
N CYS A 36 -12.50 -25.77 41.61
CA CYS A 36 -11.54 -25.01 42.40
C CYS A 36 -12.02 -24.86 43.84
N SER A 37 -13.22 -24.31 44.03
CA SER A 37 -13.80 -24.13 45.35
C SER A 37 -14.15 -25.46 46.01
N ALA A 38 -14.71 -26.43 45.30
CA ALA A 38 -15.10 -27.70 45.90
C ALA A 38 -13.92 -28.50 46.47
N ILE A 39 -12.77 -28.46 45.78
CA ILE A 39 -11.56 -29.23 46.16
C ILE A 39 -10.66 -28.43 47.11
N HIS A 40 -10.63 -27.10 46.98
CA HIS A 40 -9.67 -26.24 47.69
C HIS A 40 -10.29 -25.26 48.70
N SER A 41 -11.61 -25.26 48.93
CA SER A 41 -12.23 -24.38 49.96
C SER A 41 -12.08 -24.88 51.40
N THR A 42 -11.73 -26.15 51.62
CA THR A 42 -11.86 -26.82 52.92
C THR A 42 -10.55 -27.21 53.62
N GLY A 43 -9.40 -26.63 53.26
CA GLY A 43 -8.24 -26.64 54.16
C GLY A 43 -6.93 -27.28 53.69
N ALA A 44 -6.71 -27.44 52.38
CA ALA A 44 -5.36 -27.61 51.88
C ALA A 44 -4.79 -26.21 51.60
N GLY A 45 -3.69 -25.82 52.25
CA GLY A 45 -3.00 -24.53 52.06
C GLY A 45 -2.35 -24.36 50.68
N HIS A 46 -3.02 -24.84 49.64
CA HIS A 46 -2.58 -24.82 48.26
C HIS A 46 -2.68 -23.41 47.67
N VAL A 47 -1.67 -23.03 46.91
CA VAL A 47 -1.65 -21.74 46.22
C VAL A 47 -2.45 -21.86 44.93
N VAL A 48 -3.60 -21.20 44.90
CA VAL A 48 -4.47 -21.17 43.72
C VAL A 48 -4.35 -19.82 43.03
N VAL A 49 -4.03 -19.86 41.74
CA VAL A 49 -3.89 -18.67 40.91
C VAL A 49 -5.04 -18.60 39.91
N ASP A 50 -5.72 -17.45 39.89
CA ASP A 50 -6.70 -17.13 38.86
C ASP A 50 -6.00 -16.95 37.50
N ILE A 51 -6.40 -17.78 36.53
CA ILE A 51 -5.95 -17.78 35.13
C ILE A 51 -7.09 -17.36 34.18
N SER A 52 -8.21 -16.85 34.70
CA SER A 52 -9.33 -16.39 33.89
C SER A 52 -8.92 -15.22 32.98
N SER A 53 -8.94 -15.47 31.68
CA SER A 53 -9.01 -14.53 30.54
C SER A 53 -7.99 -13.39 30.38
N LEU A 54 -7.22 -12.95 31.39
CA LEU A 54 -6.28 -11.83 31.27
C LEU A 54 -4.96 -12.01 32.03
N ALA A 55 -4.88 -12.93 33.00
CA ALA A 55 -3.66 -13.23 33.73
C ALA A 55 -2.96 -14.45 33.12
N ARG A 56 -2.28 -14.26 31.99
CA ARG A 56 -1.37 -15.29 31.48
C ARG A 56 -0.21 -15.46 32.46
N LEU A 57 0.07 -16.70 32.83
CA LEU A 57 1.26 -17.02 33.59
C LEU A 57 2.51 -16.85 32.71
N CYS A 58 3.63 -16.52 33.33
CA CYS A 58 4.91 -16.46 32.64
C CYS A 58 5.35 -17.87 32.24
N GLN A 59 5.80 -18.02 30.99
CA GLN A 59 6.32 -19.27 30.46
C GLN A 59 7.71 -19.64 31.01
N LEU A 60 8.43 -18.67 31.60
CA LEU A 60 9.78 -18.85 32.14
C LEU A 60 9.79 -18.96 33.67
N HIS A 61 8.80 -18.38 34.32
CA HIS A 61 8.66 -18.36 35.76
C HIS A 61 7.26 -18.87 36.11
N ASP A 62 7.19 -20.19 36.30
CA ASP A 62 5.95 -20.86 36.64
C ASP A 62 5.27 -20.14 37.80
N TRP A 63 3.94 -19.98 37.71
CA TRP A 63 3.09 -19.34 38.72
C TRP A 63 3.20 -17.82 38.84
N GLU A 64 4.12 -17.16 38.13
CA GLU A 64 4.14 -15.70 38.08
C GLU A 64 3.19 -15.14 37.03
N LYS A 65 2.41 -14.12 37.39
CA LYS A 65 1.55 -13.42 36.44
C LYS A 65 2.37 -12.48 35.56
N LEU A 66 2.05 -12.45 34.26
CA LEU A 66 2.53 -11.40 33.37
C LEU A 66 1.84 -10.08 33.76
N THR A 67 2.58 -9.16 34.38
CA THR A 67 2.04 -7.89 34.89
C THR A 67 2.70 -6.66 34.25
N VAL A 68 3.79 -6.88 33.50
CA VAL A 68 4.64 -5.82 32.98
C VAL A 68 4.83 -6.00 31.47
N TYR A 69 4.86 -4.90 30.72
CA TYR A 69 5.13 -4.88 29.29
C TYR A 69 6.36 -4.02 28.99
N SER A 70 7.25 -4.53 28.14
CA SER A 70 8.43 -3.78 27.68
C SER A 70 8.13 -3.16 26.32
N LEU A 71 8.13 -1.83 26.23
CA LEU A 71 7.99 -1.12 24.96
C LEU A 71 9.15 -1.34 23.98
N LYS A 72 10.34 -1.70 24.49
CA LYS A 72 11.55 -1.94 23.69
C LYS A 72 11.46 -3.28 22.93
N SER A 73 11.26 -4.37 23.67
CA SER A 73 11.10 -5.73 23.10
C SER A 73 9.70 -6.05 22.57
N LYS A 74 8.72 -5.18 22.82
CA LYS A 74 7.30 -5.38 22.50
C LYS A 74 6.72 -6.69 23.08
N SER A 75 7.15 -7.07 24.28
CA SER A 75 6.78 -8.34 24.92
C SER A 75 6.29 -8.16 26.36
N PHE A 76 5.43 -9.07 26.81
CA PHE A 76 4.98 -9.18 28.19
C PHE A 76 5.99 -9.97 29.04
N GLY A 77 6.12 -9.61 30.31
CA GLY A 77 6.93 -10.31 31.30
C GLY A 77 6.32 -10.24 32.70
N CYS A 78 6.68 -11.20 33.55
CA CYS A 78 6.49 -11.09 34.98
C CYS A 78 7.61 -10.24 35.61
N ILE A 79 7.51 -9.94 36.90
CA ILE A 79 8.50 -9.12 37.61
C ILE A 79 9.90 -9.74 37.54
N ARG A 80 10.03 -11.07 37.67
CA ARG A 80 11.34 -11.75 37.60
C ARG A 80 11.99 -11.65 36.22
N CYS A 81 11.20 -11.69 35.14
CA CYS A 81 11.73 -11.46 33.79
C CYS A 81 12.47 -10.12 33.66
N PHE A 82 12.05 -9.08 34.39
CA PHE A 82 12.66 -7.74 34.36
C PHE A 82 13.82 -7.56 35.34
N HIS A 83 13.91 -8.39 36.38
CA HIS A 83 14.98 -8.30 37.38
C HIS A 83 16.18 -9.19 37.05
N GLU A 84 15.91 -10.43 36.66
CA GLU A 84 16.93 -11.47 36.46
C GLU A 84 16.80 -12.23 35.14
N GLY A 85 15.66 -12.11 34.46
CA GLY A 85 15.39 -12.83 33.22
C GLY A 85 15.72 -12.08 31.92
N PRO A 86 15.07 -12.46 30.81
CA PRO A 86 15.41 -11.95 29.47
C PRO A 86 15.05 -10.49 29.22
N LEU A 87 14.29 -9.85 30.13
CA LEU A 87 13.93 -8.44 30.05
C LEU A 87 14.72 -7.61 31.07
N LYS A 88 15.82 -8.14 31.60
CA LYS A 88 16.68 -7.43 32.55
C LYS A 88 17.17 -6.10 31.95
N GLY A 89 16.97 -5.03 32.71
CA GLY A 89 17.34 -3.66 32.30
C GLY A 89 16.39 -3.01 31.30
N HIS A 90 15.30 -3.67 30.88
CA HIS A 90 14.26 -3.03 30.08
C HIS A 90 13.34 -2.21 30.97
N GLN A 91 12.86 -1.07 30.46
CA GLN A 91 11.83 -0.31 31.15
C GLN A 91 10.49 -1.05 31.04
N GLY A 92 9.97 -1.46 32.20
CA GLY A 92 8.66 -2.09 32.31
C GLY A 92 7.55 -1.08 32.55
N LEU A 93 6.43 -1.24 31.84
CA LEU A 93 5.19 -0.54 32.12
C LEU A 93 4.15 -1.51 32.66
N SER A 94 3.27 -1.05 33.55
CA SER A 94 2.09 -1.82 33.91
C SER A 94 1.23 -2.08 32.67
N LEU A 95 0.53 -3.22 32.65
CA LEU A 95 -0.35 -3.59 31.54
C LEU A 95 -1.33 -2.48 31.16
N GLN A 96 -1.99 -1.88 32.16
CA GLN A 96 -2.96 -0.81 31.93
C GLN A 96 -2.33 0.39 31.21
N ARG A 97 -1.15 0.82 31.66
CA ARG A 97 -0.43 1.95 31.03
C ARG A 97 0.09 1.59 29.64
N ALA A 98 0.61 0.37 29.47
CA ALA A 98 1.07 -0.11 28.17
C ALA A 98 -0.07 -0.19 27.15
N VAL A 99 -1.27 -0.60 27.56
CA VAL A 99 -2.45 -0.63 26.68
C VAL A 99 -2.81 0.78 26.20
N VAL A 100 -2.83 1.76 27.09
CA VAL A 100 -3.10 3.16 26.72
C VAL A 100 -2.04 3.66 25.74
N GLU A 101 -0.76 3.51 26.07
CA GLU A 101 0.36 3.97 25.24
C GLU A 101 0.35 3.32 23.85
N VAL A 102 0.17 1.99 23.77
CA VAL A 102 0.11 1.27 22.49
C VAL A 102 -1.11 1.70 21.68
N ARG A 103 -2.27 1.91 22.32
CA ARG A 103 -3.48 2.39 21.65
C ARG A 103 -3.28 3.78 21.06
N GLU A 104 -2.67 4.70 21.81
CA GLU A 104 -2.36 6.05 21.33
C GLU A 104 -1.34 6.03 20.19
N GLN A 105 -0.31 5.18 20.27
CA GLN A 105 0.64 4.98 19.17
C GLN A 105 -0.08 4.47 17.91
N LEU A 106 -0.95 3.46 18.04
CA LEU A 106 -1.72 2.92 16.93
C LEU A 106 -2.68 3.96 16.33
N GLN A 107 -3.35 4.77 17.17
CA GLN A 107 -4.22 5.85 16.70
C GLN A 107 -3.43 6.90 15.91
N ARG A 108 -2.23 7.29 16.37
CA ARG A 108 -1.35 8.21 15.63
C ARG A 108 -0.93 7.63 14.28
N HIS A 109 -0.52 6.36 14.25
CA HIS A 109 -0.17 5.69 12.99
C HIS A 109 -1.36 5.60 12.04
N GLN A 110 -2.54 5.24 12.55
CA GLN A 110 -3.77 5.19 11.76
C GLN A 110 -4.11 6.56 11.17
N ALA A 111 -4.03 7.63 11.96
CA ALA A 111 -4.29 8.99 11.50
C ALA A 111 -3.29 9.43 10.41
N SER A 112 -2.01 9.11 10.58
CA SER A 112 -0.98 9.37 9.56
C SER A 112 -1.30 8.62 8.26
N MET A 113 -1.56 7.32 8.34
CA MET A 113 -1.89 6.50 7.16
C MET A 113 -3.15 6.99 6.44
N GLN A 114 -4.16 7.44 7.19
CA GLN A 114 -5.37 8.02 6.59
C GLN A 114 -5.05 9.32 5.83
N LYS A 115 -4.23 10.20 6.41
CA LYS A 115 -3.79 11.43 5.74
C LYS A 115 -3.03 11.11 4.46
N ASP A 116 -2.08 10.18 4.51
CA ASP A 116 -1.28 9.78 3.36
C ASP A 116 -2.16 9.16 2.26
N ASN A 117 -3.16 8.36 2.64
CA ASN A 117 -4.12 7.80 1.69
C ASN A 117 -4.93 8.87 0.95
N VAL A 118 -5.34 9.94 1.63
CA VAL A 118 -6.05 11.06 1.01
C VAL A 118 -5.15 11.78 0.02
N VAL A 119 -3.90 12.07 0.39
CA VAL A 119 -2.92 12.71 -0.50
C VAL A 119 -2.70 11.85 -1.75
N LEU A 120 -2.45 10.56 -1.58
CA LEU A 120 -2.22 9.63 -2.70
C LEU A 120 -3.43 9.56 -3.65
N LYS A 121 -4.65 9.51 -3.11
CA LYS A 121 -5.88 9.53 -3.94
C LYS A 121 -6.01 10.81 -4.75
N ASN A 122 -5.71 11.96 -4.15
CA ASN A 122 -5.74 13.24 -4.84
C ASN A 122 -4.67 13.32 -5.93
N SER A 123 -3.44 12.90 -5.64
CA SER A 123 -2.36 12.83 -6.62
C SER A 123 -2.69 11.89 -7.78
N LEU A 124 -3.29 10.72 -7.49
CA LEU A 124 -3.71 9.78 -8.53
C LEU A 124 -4.77 10.39 -9.45
N ARG A 125 -5.77 11.06 -8.89
CA ARG A 125 -6.80 11.77 -9.67
C ARG A 125 -6.19 12.88 -10.53
N HIS A 126 -5.29 13.68 -9.95
CA HIS A 126 -4.62 14.76 -10.69
C HIS A 126 -3.80 14.20 -11.85
N ASN A 127 -2.99 13.16 -11.62
CA ASN A 127 -2.21 12.52 -12.67
C ASN A 127 -3.09 11.95 -13.78
N ALA A 128 -4.21 11.31 -13.44
CA ALA A 128 -5.15 10.81 -14.44
C ALA A 128 -5.72 11.93 -15.31
N GLN A 129 -6.05 13.09 -14.72
CA GLN A 129 -6.50 14.26 -15.47
C GLN A 129 -5.39 14.83 -16.37
N SER A 130 -4.16 14.95 -15.86
CA SER A 130 -3.02 15.41 -16.65
C SER A 130 -2.72 14.50 -17.84
N MET A 131 -2.86 13.18 -17.68
CA MET A 131 -2.67 12.23 -18.79
C MET A 131 -3.70 12.46 -19.91
N ILE A 132 -4.97 12.68 -19.57
CA ILE A 132 -6.02 12.98 -20.55
C ILE A 132 -5.67 14.26 -21.33
N LEU A 133 -5.27 15.32 -20.63
CA LEU A 133 -4.88 16.58 -21.28
C LEU A 133 -3.69 16.40 -22.23
N VAL A 134 -2.67 15.64 -21.81
CA VAL A 134 -1.50 15.35 -22.66
C VAL A 134 -1.91 14.53 -23.89
N GLU A 135 -2.83 13.57 -23.76
CA GLU A 135 -3.36 12.81 -24.90
C GLU A 135 -4.12 13.70 -25.88
N GLU A 136 -4.98 14.59 -25.38
CA GLU A 136 -5.70 15.57 -26.19
C GLU A 136 -4.76 16.52 -26.93
N GLU A 137 -3.74 17.05 -26.25
CA GLU A 137 -2.70 17.91 -26.86
C GLU A 137 -1.90 17.15 -27.92
N CYS A 138 -1.51 15.90 -27.65
CA CYS A 138 -0.83 15.05 -28.63
C CYS A 138 -1.69 14.83 -29.88
N GLN A 139 -3.00 14.60 -29.72
CA GLN A 139 -3.92 14.42 -30.83
C GLN A 139 -4.12 15.72 -31.63
N ALA A 140 -4.21 16.86 -30.94
CA ALA A 140 -4.30 18.17 -31.57
C ALA A 140 -3.04 18.48 -32.38
N LEU A 141 -1.84 18.24 -31.82
CA LEU A 141 -0.56 18.41 -32.50
C LEU A 141 -0.44 17.50 -33.72
N ARG A 142 -0.78 16.22 -33.61
CA ARG A 142 -0.79 15.29 -34.77
C ARG A 142 -1.70 15.79 -35.88
N THR A 143 -2.87 16.31 -35.51
CA THR A 143 -3.83 16.86 -36.47
C THR A 143 -3.28 18.13 -37.12
N SER A 144 -2.67 19.03 -36.35
CA SER A 144 -2.02 20.24 -36.86
C SER A 144 -0.89 19.91 -37.85
N ILE A 145 -0.01 18.96 -37.51
CA ILE A 145 1.08 18.51 -38.39
C ILE A 145 0.53 17.96 -39.71
N LYS A 146 -0.53 17.14 -39.65
CA LYS A 146 -1.18 16.61 -40.86
C LYS A 146 -1.70 17.74 -41.76
N HIS A 147 -2.38 18.73 -41.20
CA HIS A 147 -2.88 19.87 -41.97
C HIS A 147 -1.74 20.69 -42.58
N ALA A 148 -0.67 20.95 -41.82
CA ALA A 148 0.52 21.63 -42.32
C ALA A 148 1.14 20.87 -43.50
N MET A 149 1.29 19.54 -43.39
CA MET A 149 1.81 18.71 -44.49
C MET A 149 0.91 18.76 -45.74
N ILE A 150 -0.42 18.68 -45.56
CA ILE A 150 -1.37 18.79 -46.69
C ILE A 150 -1.23 20.15 -47.36
N SER A 151 -1.16 21.23 -46.58
CA SER A 151 -1.02 22.59 -47.10
C SER A 151 0.29 22.80 -47.87
N VAL A 152 1.40 22.26 -47.36
CA VAL A 152 2.69 22.29 -48.06
C VAL A 152 2.60 21.50 -49.37
N HIS A 153 2.00 20.30 -49.33
CA HIS A 153 1.86 19.46 -50.52
C HIS A 153 0.97 20.10 -51.59
N SER A 154 -0.13 20.76 -51.20
CA SER A 154 -0.97 21.50 -52.15
C SER A 154 -0.25 22.69 -52.77
N ALA A 155 0.52 23.43 -51.97
CA ALA A 155 1.31 24.56 -52.47
C ALA A 155 2.41 24.11 -53.46
N ILE A 156 3.04 22.95 -53.21
CA ILE A 156 4.00 22.35 -54.14
C ILE A 156 3.30 22.00 -55.46
N LYS A 157 2.18 21.29 -55.42
CA LYS A 157 1.43 20.91 -56.62
C LYS A 157 0.94 22.11 -57.43
N GLU A 158 0.46 23.14 -56.76
CA GLU A 158 0.06 24.39 -57.42
C GLU A 158 1.26 25.02 -58.12
N ARG A 159 2.43 25.05 -57.46
CA ARG A 159 3.64 25.60 -58.05
C ARG A 159 4.14 24.78 -59.23
N GLU A 160 4.08 23.45 -59.14
CA GLU A 160 4.41 22.53 -60.25
C GLU A 160 3.52 22.83 -61.47
N SER A 161 2.19 22.92 -61.29
CA SER A 161 1.26 23.21 -62.37
C SER A 161 1.47 24.61 -63.01
N GLN A 162 1.81 25.61 -62.19
CA GLN A 162 2.19 26.94 -62.70
C GLN A 162 3.46 26.90 -63.55
N LEU A 163 4.47 26.13 -63.13
CA LEU A 163 5.71 25.97 -63.89
C LEU A 163 5.49 25.22 -65.20
N GLU A 164 4.70 24.14 -65.20
CA GLU A 164 4.31 23.42 -66.42
C GLU A 164 3.60 24.35 -67.40
N SER A 165 2.60 25.10 -66.93
CA SER A 165 1.87 26.06 -67.77
C SER A 165 2.78 27.15 -68.34
N SER A 166 3.73 27.64 -67.54
CA SER A 166 4.72 28.63 -67.99
C SER A 166 5.68 28.06 -69.03
N MET A 167 6.08 26.79 -68.89
CA MET A 167 6.93 26.10 -69.87
C MET A 167 6.19 25.89 -71.20
N ASP A 168 4.93 25.45 -71.15
CA ASP A 168 4.12 25.24 -72.36
C ASP A 168 3.86 26.55 -73.10
N ALA A 169 3.59 27.63 -72.37
CA ALA A 169 3.44 28.96 -72.95
C ALA A 169 4.74 29.44 -73.62
N TRP A 170 5.88 29.25 -72.95
CA TRP A 170 7.19 29.60 -73.51
C TRP A 170 7.53 28.78 -74.76
N GLN A 171 7.32 27.46 -74.74
CA GLN A 171 7.52 26.60 -75.91
C GLN A 171 6.62 26.99 -77.09
N SER A 172 5.37 27.33 -76.81
CA SER A 172 4.41 27.76 -77.84
C SER A 172 4.82 29.09 -78.48
N SER A 173 5.28 30.06 -77.67
CA SER A 173 5.83 31.33 -78.17
C SER A 173 7.03 31.10 -79.06
N HIS A 174 8.00 30.31 -78.61
CA HIS A 174 9.21 30.02 -79.40
C HIS A 174 8.93 29.23 -80.68
N ARG A 175 7.98 28.29 -80.67
CA ARG A 175 7.55 27.63 -81.92
C ARG A 175 6.91 28.62 -82.88
N ALA A 176 6.04 29.50 -82.41
CA ALA A 176 5.41 30.52 -83.24
C ALA A 176 6.43 31.52 -83.82
N GLU A 177 7.41 31.93 -83.02
CA GLU A 177 8.54 32.77 -83.46
C GLU A 177 9.40 32.07 -84.53
N ALA A 178 9.72 30.79 -84.34
CA ALA A 178 10.47 30.00 -85.32
C ALA A 178 9.70 29.80 -86.62
N ASP A 179 8.40 29.51 -86.55
CA ASP A 179 7.53 29.38 -87.72
C ASP A 179 7.39 30.72 -88.46
N GLN A 180 7.34 31.83 -87.75
CA GLN A 180 7.32 33.16 -88.35
C GLN A 180 8.63 33.47 -89.08
N ALA A 181 9.78 33.27 -88.41
CA ALA A 181 11.09 33.48 -89.00
C ALA A 181 11.30 32.62 -90.25
N LYS A 182 10.80 31.38 -90.25
CA LYS A 182 10.82 30.50 -91.43
C LYS A 182 9.99 31.08 -92.59
N ARG A 183 8.77 31.56 -92.33
CA ARG A 183 7.94 32.22 -93.36
C ARG A 183 8.61 33.45 -93.93
N ASP A 184 9.23 34.27 -93.09
CA ASP A 184 9.91 35.49 -93.52
C ASP A 184 11.07 35.15 -94.48
N LEU A 185 11.88 34.13 -94.15
CA LEU A 185 12.96 33.62 -95.03
C LEU A 185 12.43 33.06 -96.36
N GLU A 186 11.27 32.39 -96.36
CA GLU A 186 10.65 31.88 -97.58
C GLU A 186 10.08 33.00 -98.48
N THR A 187 9.75 34.17 -97.91
CA THR A 187 9.28 35.34 -98.69
C THR A 187 10.41 36.23 -99.23
N GLU A 188 11.63 36.10 -98.70
CA GLU A 188 12.81 36.86 -99.15
C GLU A 188 13.63 36.15 -100.25
N ALA A 189 13.33 34.88 -100.56
CA ALA A 189 14.00 34.05 -101.57
C ALA A 189 13.25 34.01 -102.91
#